data_AF-A0Z6S4-F1
#
_entry.id   AF-A0Z6S4-F1
#
_cell.length_a   1.000
_cell.length_b   1.000
_cell.length_c   1.000
_cell.angle_alpha   90.00
_cell.angle_beta   90.00
_cell.angle_gamma   90.00
#
_symmetry.space_group_name_H-M   'P 1'
#
loop_
_entity.id
_entity.type
_entity.pdbx_description
1 polymer ?
#
loop_
_entity_poly.entity_id
_entity_poly.type
_entity_poly.pdbx_seq_one_letter_code
_entity_poly.pdbx_strand_id
1 'polypeptide(L)' 'MTRKIIVFLLALSPWALSLYAHYWLQQGELWSPETPYRAVISVVLIALGMVSSFLLYIRLTRNRANP' A
#
# COMPACT_ATOMS: atom_id res chain seq x y z
N MET A 1 10.92 -2.92 -22.39
CA MET A 1 10.97 -3.59 -21.08
C MET A 1 10.92 -2.61 -19.91
N THR A 2 11.83 -1.63 -19.84
CA THR A 2 11.99 -0.62 -18.76
C THR A 2 10.72 0.15 -18.39
N ARG A 3 9.92 0.57 -19.38
CA ARG A 3 8.71 1.37 -19.14
C ARG A 3 7.60 0.63 -18.37
N LYS A 4 7.57 -0.70 -18.42
CA LYS A 4 6.63 -1.52 -17.63
C LYS A 4 7.09 -1.64 -16.17
N ILE A 5 8.40 -1.75 -15.97
CA ILE A 5 9.01 -1.83 -14.63
C ILE A 5 8.78 -0.53 -13.86
N ILE A 6 8.92 0.63 -14.51
CA ILE A 6 8.65 1.94 -13.88
C ILE A 6 7.18 2.05 -13.43
N VAL A 7 6.24 1.64 -14.28
CA VAL A 7 4.80 1.63 -13.92
C VAL A 7 4.53 0.68 -12.77
N PHE A 8 5.20 -0.48 -12.74
CA PHE A 8 5.07 -1.44 -11.66
C PHE A 8 5.63 -0.90 -10.34
N LEU A 9 6.81 -0.27 -10.36
CA LEU A 9 7.41 0.37 -9.19
C LEU A 9 6.55 1.51 -8.64
N LEU A 10 5.97 2.34 -9.53
CA LEU A 10 5.03 3.39 -9.16
C LEU A 10 3.75 2.82 -8.54
N ALA A 11 3.21 1.74 -9.11
CA ALA A 11 2.04 1.06 -8.57
C ALA A 11 2.33 0.39 -7.22
N LEU A 12 3.56 -0.08 -6.97
CA LEU A 12 3.97 -0.70 -5.72
C LEU A 12 4.25 0.32 -4.59
N SER A 13 4.55 1.58 -4.96
CA SER A 13 4.87 2.65 -4.00
C SER A 13 3.82 2.89 -2.90
N PRO A 14 2.50 2.86 -3.15
CA PRO A 14 1.48 3.04 -2.11
C PRO A 14 1.48 1.88 -1.12
N TRP A 15 1.75 0.66 -1.60
CA TRP A 15 1.82 -0.52 -0.74
C TRP A 15 3.04 -0.48 0.17
N ALA A 16 4.20 -0.09 -0.37
CA ALA A 16 5.40 0.15 0.43
C ALA A 16 5.19 1.26 1.47
N LEU A 17 4.45 2.32 1.12
CA LEU A 17 4.08 3.39 2.05
C LEU A 17 3.17 2.90 3.18
N SER A 18 2.19 2.04 2.88
CA SER A 18 1.34 1.41 3.91
C SER A 18 2.14 0.53 4.86
N LEU A 19 3.11 -0.23 4.36
CA LEU A 19 4.01 -1.02 5.21
C LEU A 19 4.89 -0.13 6.10
N TYR A 20 5.43 0.95 5.54
CA TYR A 20 6.22 1.91 6.30
C TYR A 20 5.40 2.61 7.37
N ALA A 21 4.18 3.05 7.04
CA ALA A 21 3.25 3.64 8.00
C ALA A 21 2.88 2.65 9.11
N HIS A 22 2.66 1.37 8.75
CA HIS A 22 2.41 0.33 9.73
C HIS A 22 3.58 0.13 10.69
N TYR A 23 4.80 0.10 10.16
CA TYR A 23 6.02 0.00 10.94
C TYR A 23 6.24 1.21 11.85
N TRP A 24 5.99 2.42 11.34
CA TRP A 24 6.08 3.67 12.10
C TRP A 24 5.07 3.70 13.26
N LEU A 25 3.82 3.30 13.01
CA LEU A 25 2.78 3.17 14.04
C LEU A 25 3.15 2.15 15.11
N GLN A 26 3.88 1.08 14.74
CA GLN A 26 4.38 0.10 15.69
C GLN A 26 5.54 0.61 16.55
N GLN A 27 6.40 1.49 16.01
CA GLN A 27 7.50 2.07 16.78
C GLN A 27 7.09 3.20 17.72
N GLY A 28 6.05 3.97 17.39
CA GLY A 28 5.68 5.17 18.13
C GLY A 28 5.02 4.97 19.52
N GLU A 29 5.15 3.80 20.15
CA GLU A 29 4.49 3.42 21.43
C GLU A 29 2.95 3.60 21.51
N LEU A 30 2.30 4.00 20.42
CA LEU A 30 0.84 4.10 20.29
C LEU A 30 0.14 2.73 20.28
N TRP A 31 0.91 1.65 20.10
CA TRP A 31 0.44 0.25 20.17
C TRP A 31 1.11 -0.48 21.33
N SER A 32 0.60 -0.29 22.55
CA SER A 32 0.89 -1.19 23.67
C SER A 32 0.33 -2.58 23.37
N PRO A 33 1.02 -3.69 23.70
CA PRO A 33 0.56 -5.07 23.44
C PRO A 33 -0.84 -5.39 23.99
N GLU A 34 -1.32 -4.60 24.96
CA GLU A 34 -2.65 -4.69 25.55
C GLU A 34 -3.77 -4.05 24.70
N THR A 35 -3.44 -3.39 23.58
CA THR A 35 -4.45 -2.70 22.76
C THR A 35 -5.30 -3.69 21.96
N PRO A 36 -6.62 -3.80 22.25
CA PRO A 36 -7.50 -4.61 21.43
C PRO A 36 -7.55 -4.04 20.01
N TYR A 37 -7.72 -4.91 19.01
CA TYR A 37 -7.84 -4.57 17.58
C TYR A 37 -6.55 -4.23 16.81
N ARG A 38 -5.34 -4.31 17.41
CA ARG A 38 -4.07 -4.10 16.67
C ARG A 38 -3.97 -4.93 15.39
N ALA A 39 -4.26 -6.22 15.48
CA ALA A 39 -4.21 -7.12 14.32
C ALA A 39 -5.20 -6.71 13.20
N VAL A 40 -6.38 -6.22 13.58
CA VAL A 40 -7.39 -5.76 12.63
C VAL A 40 -6.91 -4.49 11.93
N ILE A 41 -6.34 -3.54 12.66
CA ILE A 41 -5.84 -2.29 12.08
C ILE A 41 -4.65 -2.56 11.14
N SER A 42 -3.71 -3.46 11.51
CA SER A 42 -2.63 -3.92 10.62
C SER A 42 -3.18 -4.45 9.30
N VAL A 43 -4.15 -5.36 9.39
CA VAL A 43 -4.75 -6.01 8.21
C VAL A 43 -5.48 -4.99 7.35
N VAL A 44 -6.24 -4.08 7.95
CA VAL A 44 -6.94 -3.01 7.24
C VAL A 44 -5.95 -2.07 6.54
N LEU A 45 -4.85 -1.67 7.20
CA LEU A 45 -3.82 -0.81 6.62
C LEU A 45 -3.13 -1.46 5.41
N ILE A 46 -2.79 -2.74 5.54
CA ILE A 46 -2.14 -3.51 4.48
C ILE A 46 -3.12 -3.77 3.32
N ALA A 47 -4.37 -4.11 3.62
CA ALA A 47 -5.42 -4.31 2.62
C ALA A 47 -5.70 -3.01 1.85
N LEU A 48 -5.76 -1.86 2.54
CA LEU A 48 -5.87 -0.54 1.90
C LEU A 48 -4.69 -0.24 0.98
N GLY A 49 -3.46 -0.57 1.40
CA GLY A 49 -2.26 -0.44 0.56
C GLY A 49 -2.32 -1.30 -0.70
N MET A 50 -2.78 -2.54 -0.58
CA MET A 50 -2.95 -3.45 -1.72
C MET A 50 -4.05 -2.98 -2.68
N VAL A 51 -5.22 -2.60 -2.16
CA VAL A 51 -6.32 -2.08 -2.98
C VAL A 51 -5.90 -0.80 -3.70
N SER A 52 -5.18 0.10 -3.02
CA SER A 52 -4.68 1.34 -3.61
C SER A 52 -3.65 1.07 -4.72
N SER A 53 -2.71 0.15 -4.49
CA SER A 53 -1.75 -0.31 -5.49
C SER A 53 -2.45 -0.91 -6.72
N PHE A 54 -3.48 -1.72 -6.51
CA PHE A 54 -4.24 -2.34 -7.58
C PHE A 54 -5.06 -1.33 -8.38
N LEU A 55 -5.71 -0.37 -7.72
CA LEU A 55 -6.44 0.72 -8.37
C LEU A 55 -5.51 1.64 -9.17
N LEU A 56 -4.33 1.97 -8.63
CA LEU A 56 -3.31 2.75 -9.32
C LEU A 56 -2.79 2.01 -10.55
N TYR A 57 -2.50 0.71 -10.41
CA TYR A 57 -2.11 -0.13 -11.53
C TYR A 57 -3.19 -0.08 -12.62
N ILE A 58 -4.46 -0.39 -12.30
CA ILE A 58 -5.59 -0.34 -13.24
C ILE A 58 -5.68 1.04 -13.92
N ARG A 59 -5.54 2.13 -13.18
CA ARG A 59 -5.63 3.48 -13.74
C ARG A 59 -4.49 3.79 -14.71
N LEU A 60 -3.27 3.37 -14.38
CA LEU A 60 -2.09 3.52 -15.24
C LEU A 60 -2.16 2.65 -16.50
N THR A 61 -2.73 1.43 -16.44
CA THR A 61 -2.96 0.60 -17.63
C THR A 61 -4.16 1.06 -18.45
N ARG A 62 -5.23 1.56 -17.81
CA ARG A 62 -6.43 2.09 -18.48
C ARG A 62 -6.12 3.35 -19.29
N ASN A 63 -5.25 4.23 -18.79
CA ASN A 63 -4.74 5.38 -19.56
C ASN A 63 -3.87 5.00 -20.78
N ARG A 64 -3.53 3.71 -20.95
CA ARG A 64 -2.86 3.21 -22.16
C ARG A 64 -3.82 2.60 -23.20
N ALA A 65 -5.09 2.44 -22.86
CA ALA A 65 -6.10 1.83 -23.73
C ALA A 65 -6.99 2.87 -24.44
N ASN A 66 -6.85 4.16 -24.15
CA ASN A 66 -7.46 5.22 -24.95
C ASN A 66 -6.35 5.86 -25.81
N PRO A 67 -6.30 5.55 -27.13
CA PRO A 67 -5.37 6.18 -28.07
C PRO A 67 -5.66 7.67 -28.26
#